data_AF-A0A3M3FSG4-F1
#
_entry.id   AF-A0A3M3FSG4-F1
#
_cell.length_a   1.000
_cell.length_b   1.000
_cell.length_c   1.000
_cell.angle_alpha   90.00
_cell.angle_beta   90.00
_cell.angle_gamma   90.00
#
_symmetry.space_group_name_H-M   'P 1'
#
loop_
_entity.id
_entity.type
_entity.pdbx_description
1 polymer ?
#
loop_
_entity_poly.entity_id
_entity_poly.type
_entity_poly.pdbx_seq_one_letter_code
_entity_poly.pdbx_strand_id
1 'polypeptide(L)'
;MSERDSVLRATLRAVFRKRSEQNVKKLQQVLVSGMTTAALVLVAGCATESSRALPVTKVESAGVAYAGVRYPVAVGKFDNRFSYMRGIFSDGVDRLGGQAKTILITHMQQTNRFNVLDRDNMEEIKQEAAIKSTAQRLRGADYVVTGDVTEFGRKEVGDQQLFGLLGRGKSQIAYAKVALNIVNISTSEVVYSTQGAGEFELSNREVVGFGGTASYDSTLNGKVLDLAMREAVNNMVRALDSGAWKPTAN
;
A
#
# COMPACT_ATOMS: atom_id res chain seq x y z
N MET A 1 -5.53 97.27 -12.21
CA MET A 1 -6.15 95.93 -12.34
C MET A 1 -5.15 94.93 -12.97
N SER A 2 -3.95 94.79 -12.41
CA SER A 2 -2.85 94.00 -13.00
C SER A 2 -2.10 93.14 -11.97
N GLU A 3 -1.98 93.63 -10.73
CA GLU A 3 -1.26 92.91 -9.66
C GLU A 3 -2.03 91.73 -9.06
N ARG A 4 -3.36 91.84 -8.95
CA ARG A 4 -4.22 90.80 -8.35
C ARG A 4 -4.30 89.52 -9.21
N ASP A 5 -4.25 89.66 -10.54
CA ASP A 5 -4.29 88.53 -11.47
C ASP A 5 -2.96 87.75 -11.52
N SER A 6 -1.83 88.45 -11.32
CA SER A 6 -0.51 87.84 -11.22
C SER A 6 -0.41 86.92 -9.99
N VAL A 7 -0.83 87.43 -8.82
CA VAL A 7 -0.82 86.68 -7.57
C VAL A 7 -1.76 85.48 -7.65
N LEU A 8 -2.98 85.65 -8.18
CA LEU A 8 -3.94 84.56 -8.34
C LEU A 8 -3.40 83.43 -9.25
N ARG A 9 -2.76 83.79 -10.37
CA ARG A 9 -2.13 82.82 -11.29
C ARG A 9 -0.93 82.11 -10.66
N ALA A 10 -0.13 82.81 -9.86
CA ALA A 10 1.00 82.21 -9.15
C ALA A 10 0.53 81.24 -8.05
N THR A 11 -0.49 81.62 -7.27
CA THR A 11 -1.09 80.76 -6.24
C THR A 11 -1.75 79.52 -6.85
N LEU A 12 -2.50 79.68 -7.96
CA LEU A 12 -3.09 78.55 -8.68
C LEU A 12 -2.01 77.58 -9.20
N ARG A 13 -0.92 78.07 -9.81
CA ARG A 13 0.18 77.21 -10.26
C ARG A 13 0.86 76.47 -9.10
N ALA A 14 1.07 77.14 -7.96
CA ALA A 14 1.64 76.52 -6.78
C ALA A 14 0.73 75.42 -6.19
N VAL A 15 -0.59 75.65 -6.16
CA VAL A 15 -1.59 74.66 -5.72
C VAL A 15 -1.64 73.46 -6.67
N PHE A 16 -1.62 73.70 -7.99
CA PHE A 16 -1.61 72.61 -8.98
C PHE A 16 -0.32 71.77 -8.91
N ARG A 17 0.84 72.42 -8.75
CA ARG A 17 2.13 71.73 -8.61
C ARG A 17 2.23 70.92 -7.31
N LYS A 18 1.73 71.47 -6.19
CA LYS A 18 1.71 70.76 -4.90
C LYS A 18 0.77 69.54 -4.97
N ARG A 19 -0.37 69.68 -5.66
CA ARG A 19 -1.34 68.58 -5.87
C ARG A 19 -0.78 67.49 -6.79
N SER A 20 0.00 67.84 -7.84
CA SER A 20 0.63 66.84 -8.71
C SER A 20 1.75 66.08 -8.00
N GLU A 21 2.63 66.75 -7.24
CA GLU A 21 3.69 66.10 -6.46
C GLU A 21 3.12 65.17 -5.38
N GLN A 22 2.01 65.56 -4.75
CA GLN A 22 1.33 64.74 -3.74
C GLN A 22 0.64 63.51 -4.36
N ASN A 23 0.12 63.62 -5.58
CA ASN A 23 -0.43 62.49 -6.33
C ASN A 23 0.66 61.51 -6.80
N VAL A 24 1.82 62.01 -7.24
CA VAL A 24 2.96 61.15 -7.66
C VAL A 24 3.52 60.37 -6.45
N LYS A 25 3.67 61.01 -5.29
CA LYS A 25 4.11 60.33 -4.05
C LYS A 25 3.13 59.25 -3.59
N LYS A 26 1.82 59.51 -3.68
CA LYS A 26 0.78 58.51 -3.40
C LYS A 26 0.83 57.33 -4.39
N LEU A 27 1.04 57.61 -5.68
CA LEU A 27 1.14 56.57 -6.70
C LEU A 27 2.39 55.68 -6.49
N GLN A 28 3.54 56.28 -6.16
CA GLN A 28 4.76 55.55 -5.81
C GLN A 28 4.60 54.71 -4.54
N GLN A 29 3.96 55.25 -3.49
CA GLN A 29 3.67 54.48 -2.27
C GLN A 29 2.79 53.26 -2.55
N VAL A 30 1.72 53.42 -3.34
CA VAL A 30 0.82 52.31 -3.71
C VAL A 30 1.55 51.24 -4.52
N LEU A 31 2.39 51.65 -5.48
CA LEU A 31 3.19 50.72 -6.29
C LEU A 31 4.22 49.94 -5.46
N VAL A 32 4.95 50.60 -4.54
CA VAL A 32 5.95 49.95 -3.67
C VAL A 32 5.28 49.03 -2.65
N SER A 33 4.13 49.40 -2.08
CA SER A 33 3.37 48.53 -1.18
C SER A 33 2.75 47.33 -1.92
N GLY A 34 2.28 47.52 -3.16
CA GLY A 34 1.72 46.42 -3.96
C GLY A 34 2.78 45.38 -4.32
N MET A 35 3.99 45.84 -4.68
CA MET A 35 5.09 44.96 -5.09
C MET A 35 5.70 44.17 -3.93
N THR A 36 5.79 44.77 -2.73
CA THR A 36 6.24 44.07 -1.52
C THR A 36 5.22 43.03 -1.04
N THR A 37 3.92 43.33 -1.14
CA THR A 37 2.87 42.37 -0.77
C THR A 37 2.81 41.18 -1.74
N ALA A 38 3.04 41.40 -3.03
CA ALA A 38 3.10 40.32 -4.03
C ALA A 38 4.31 39.40 -3.86
N ALA A 39 5.47 39.94 -3.45
CA ALA A 39 6.68 39.15 -3.21
C ALA A 39 6.57 38.23 -1.99
N LEU A 40 5.83 38.65 -0.95
CA LEU A 40 5.61 37.83 0.26
C LEU A 40 4.67 36.63 0.04
N VAL A 41 3.76 36.70 -0.94
CA VAL A 41 2.84 35.59 -1.26
C VAL A 41 3.54 34.46 -2.03
N LEU A 42 4.61 34.76 -2.78
CA LEU A 42 5.30 33.79 -3.63
C LEU A 42 6.29 32.87 -2.89
N VAL A 43 6.63 33.15 -1.62
CA VAL A 43 7.61 32.38 -0.84
C VAL A 43 6.95 31.39 0.14
N ALA A 44 5.61 31.36 0.22
CA ALA A 44 4.88 30.47 1.14
C ALA A 44 4.71 29.02 0.63
N GLY A 45 5.40 28.64 -0.45
CA GLY A 45 5.39 27.28 -0.98
C GLY A 45 6.39 26.36 -0.27
N CYS A 46 6.23 26.12 1.04
CA CYS A 46 6.94 25.02 1.69
C CYS A 46 6.29 23.70 1.25
N ALA A 47 6.93 23.00 0.32
CA ALA A 47 6.62 21.59 0.05
C ALA A 47 6.84 20.81 1.36
N THR A 48 5.73 20.47 2.02
CA THR A 48 5.78 19.77 3.31
C THR A 48 5.85 18.29 3.00
N GLU A 49 7.04 17.70 3.12
CA GLU A 49 7.22 16.26 2.98
C GLU A 49 6.86 15.58 4.32
N SER A 50 5.74 14.86 4.34
CA SER A 50 5.33 14.08 5.50
C SER A 50 5.60 12.60 5.25
N SER A 51 6.38 11.96 6.13
CA SER A 51 6.55 10.50 6.15
C SER A 51 5.92 9.92 7.41
N ARG A 52 5.20 8.81 7.28
CA ARG A 52 4.66 8.05 8.41
C ARG A 52 4.77 6.56 8.14
N ALA A 53 5.18 5.81 9.16
CA ALA A 53 5.09 4.35 9.13
C ALA A 53 3.61 3.94 9.18
N LEU A 54 3.21 3.01 8.32
CA LEU A 54 1.86 2.45 8.32
C LEU A 54 1.81 1.23 9.25
N PRO A 55 0.74 1.07 10.06
CA PRO A 55 0.57 -0.13 10.87
C PRO A 55 0.37 -1.35 9.96
N VAL A 56 1.15 -2.41 10.20
CA VAL A 56 1.07 -3.68 9.46
C VAL A 56 0.33 -4.70 10.32
N THR A 57 -0.77 -5.24 9.79
CA THR A 57 -1.55 -6.27 10.49
C THR A 57 -0.79 -7.60 10.47
N LYS A 58 -0.60 -8.20 11.65
CA LYS A 58 0.16 -9.45 11.84
C LYS A 58 -0.77 -10.63 12.09
N VAL A 59 -0.26 -11.85 11.92
CA VAL A 59 -0.97 -13.08 12.36
C VAL A 59 -1.33 -13.01 13.84
N GLU A 60 -2.43 -13.64 14.23
CA GLU A 60 -2.95 -13.61 15.61
C GLU A 60 -1.92 -14.13 16.62
N SER A 61 -1.15 -15.13 16.19
CA SER A 61 -0.08 -15.74 16.97
C SER A 61 1.17 -14.89 17.17
N ALA A 62 1.34 -13.77 16.45
CA ALA A 62 2.60 -13.01 16.45
C ALA A 62 2.93 -12.36 17.80
N GLY A 63 1.91 -12.10 18.63
CA GLY A 63 2.06 -11.55 19.98
C GLY A 63 2.01 -12.60 21.09
N VAL A 64 1.79 -13.88 20.75
CA VAL A 64 1.61 -14.96 21.72
C VAL A 64 2.94 -15.68 21.91
N ALA A 65 3.47 -15.67 23.13
CA ALA A 65 4.65 -16.46 23.46
C ALA A 65 4.37 -17.95 23.22
N TYR A 66 5.21 -18.58 22.42
CA TYR A 66 5.10 -20.00 22.09
C TYR A 66 6.30 -20.75 22.67
N ALA A 67 6.03 -21.70 23.57
CA ALA A 67 7.04 -22.54 24.23
C ALA A 67 7.07 -23.97 23.69
N GLY A 68 6.27 -24.28 22.67
CA GLY A 68 6.23 -25.61 22.06
C GLY A 68 7.37 -25.86 21.07
N VAL A 69 7.42 -27.08 20.53
CA VAL A 69 8.40 -27.46 19.51
C VAL A 69 8.11 -26.70 18.21
N ARG A 70 9.16 -26.24 17.54
CA ARG A 70 9.08 -25.61 16.21
C ARG A 70 9.38 -26.63 15.12
N TYR A 71 8.45 -26.81 14.20
CA TYR A 71 8.56 -27.80 13.14
C TYR A 71 9.30 -27.24 11.91
N PRO A 72 10.33 -27.91 11.39
CA PRO A 72 11.03 -27.45 10.19
C PRO A 72 10.16 -27.65 8.95
N VAL A 73 9.88 -26.55 8.26
CA VAL A 73 9.02 -26.54 7.08
C VAL A 73 9.70 -25.79 5.94
N ALA A 74 9.55 -26.28 4.72
CA ALA A 74 9.95 -25.55 3.53
C ALA A 74 8.70 -25.02 2.82
N VAL A 75 8.79 -23.84 2.21
CA VAL A 75 7.72 -23.33 1.35
C VAL A 75 7.99 -23.78 -0.08
N GLY A 76 7.07 -24.57 -0.62
CA GLY A 76 7.13 -25.12 -1.95
C GLY A 76 6.68 -24.13 -3.03
N LYS A 77 6.13 -24.68 -4.12
CA LYS A 77 5.53 -23.87 -5.18
C LYS A 77 4.28 -23.17 -4.65
N PHE A 78 4.13 -21.92 -5.09
CA PHE A 78 2.95 -21.13 -4.85
C PHE A 78 2.42 -20.65 -6.20
N ASP A 79 1.43 -21.35 -6.75
CA ASP A 79 0.97 -21.10 -8.10
C ASP A 79 -0.25 -20.18 -8.10
N ASN A 80 -0.27 -19.22 -9.03
CA ASN A 80 -1.50 -18.51 -9.34
C ASN A 80 -2.36 -19.34 -10.31
N ARG A 81 -3.41 -20.01 -9.81
CA ARG A 81 -4.34 -20.76 -10.67
C ARG A 81 -5.37 -19.89 -11.36
N PHE A 82 -5.43 -18.60 -11.01
CA PHE A 82 -6.32 -17.64 -11.65
C PHE A 82 -5.55 -16.83 -12.71
N SER A 83 -6.10 -16.68 -13.92
CA SER A 83 -5.42 -16.03 -15.06
C SER A 83 -5.26 -14.51 -14.93
N TYR A 84 -5.45 -13.94 -13.74
CA TYR A 84 -5.22 -12.52 -13.49
C TYR A 84 -3.74 -12.19 -13.72
N MET A 85 -3.49 -11.23 -14.61
CA MET A 85 -2.16 -10.84 -15.13
C MET A 85 -1.44 -11.86 -16.02
N ARG A 86 -2.08 -12.97 -16.43
CA ARG A 86 -1.51 -13.95 -17.39
C ARG A 86 -2.09 -13.80 -18.81
N GLY A 87 -2.27 -12.56 -19.27
CA GLY A 87 -2.79 -12.30 -20.63
C GLY A 87 -1.82 -12.74 -21.74
N ILE A 88 -2.28 -12.78 -22.98
CA ILE A 88 -1.48 -13.07 -24.20
C ILE A 88 -0.24 -12.15 -24.35
N PHE A 89 -0.25 -10.97 -23.72
CA PHE A 89 0.87 -10.02 -23.69
C PHE A 89 1.66 -10.03 -22.37
N SER A 90 1.42 -11.00 -21.49
CA SER A 90 2.21 -11.21 -20.28
C SER A 90 3.58 -11.80 -20.67
N ASP A 91 4.62 -11.34 -19.99
CA ASP A 91 5.98 -11.91 -20.04
C ASP A 91 6.06 -13.36 -19.50
N GLY A 92 4.93 -13.95 -19.10
CA GLY A 92 4.85 -15.30 -18.53
C GLY A 92 5.31 -15.38 -17.07
N VAL A 93 5.70 -14.24 -16.46
CA VAL A 93 6.25 -14.20 -15.10
C VAL A 93 5.10 -14.18 -14.08
N ASP A 94 5.05 -15.20 -13.21
CA ASP A 94 4.08 -15.28 -12.13
C ASP A 94 4.45 -14.36 -10.95
N ARG A 95 4.15 -13.07 -11.12
CA ARG A 95 4.39 -12.04 -10.11
C ARG A 95 3.53 -12.23 -8.86
N LEU A 96 2.35 -12.84 -9.01
CA LEU A 96 1.43 -13.07 -7.89
C LEU A 96 1.91 -14.23 -7.02
N GLY A 97 2.35 -15.33 -7.64
CA GLY A 97 2.91 -16.49 -6.94
C GLY A 97 4.16 -16.14 -6.12
N GLY A 98 5.09 -15.38 -6.70
CA GLY A 98 6.29 -14.91 -6.00
C GLY A 98 5.95 -14.01 -4.80
N GLN A 99 5.02 -13.07 -4.96
CA GLN A 99 4.57 -12.22 -3.86
C GLN A 99 3.87 -13.03 -2.75
N ALA A 100 2.98 -13.95 -3.12
CA ALA A 100 2.25 -14.80 -2.19
C ALA A 100 3.20 -15.65 -1.34
N LYS A 101 4.27 -16.19 -1.95
CA LYS A 101 5.30 -16.96 -1.25
C LYS A 101 6.01 -16.13 -0.17
N THR A 102 6.44 -14.91 -0.49
CA THR A 102 7.08 -14.00 0.48
C THR A 102 6.15 -13.67 1.65
N ILE A 103 4.87 -13.40 1.38
CA ILE A 103 3.87 -13.14 2.41
C ILE A 103 3.68 -14.37 3.30
N LEU A 104 3.56 -15.56 2.71
CA LEU A 104 3.42 -16.82 3.43
C LEU A 104 4.60 -17.07 4.37
N ILE A 105 5.84 -16.96 3.86
CA ILE A 105 7.06 -17.13 4.68
C ILE A 105 7.05 -16.16 5.86
N THR A 106 6.70 -14.90 5.61
CA THR A 106 6.63 -13.85 6.64
C THR A 106 5.63 -14.21 7.73
N HIS A 107 4.40 -14.55 7.36
CA HIS A 107 3.37 -14.91 8.32
C HIS A 107 3.69 -16.19 9.08
N MET A 108 4.20 -17.23 8.40
CA MET A 108 4.62 -18.47 9.06
C MET A 108 5.74 -18.24 10.08
N GLN A 109 6.74 -17.42 9.76
CA GLN A 109 7.78 -17.02 10.72
C GLN A 109 7.20 -16.29 11.93
N GLN A 110 6.28 -15.34 11.70
CA GLN A 110 5.64 -14.59 12.78
C GLN A 110 4.85 -15.50 13.75
N THR A 111 4.40 -16.67 13.33
CA THR A 111 3.69 -17.61 14.22
C THR A 111 4.55 -18.19 15.34
N ASN A 112 5.88 -18.16 15.21
CA ASN A 112 6.83 -18.83 16.10
C ASN A 112 6.63 -20.35 16.25
N ARG A 113 5.79 -21.00 15.44
CA ARG A 113 5.49 -22.44 15.49
C ARG A 113 6.25 -23.25 14.45
N PHE A 114 6.85 -22.57 13.47
CA PHE A 114 7.56 -23.21 12.36
C PHE A 114 8.99 -22.66 12.23
N ASN A 115 9.94 -23.55 11.92
CA ASN A 115 11.26 -23.17 11.42
C ASN A 115 11.18 -23.15 9.90
N VAL A 116 10.79 -22.01 9.34
CA VAL A 116 10.64 -21.85 7.89
C VAL A 116 12.03 -21.80 7.25
N LEU A 117 12.29 -22.73 6.34
CA LEU A 117 13.55 -22.86 5.62
C LEU A 117 13.51 -22.07 4.32
N ASP A 118 14.49 -21.18 4.12
CA ASP A 118 14.67 -20.46 2.87
C ASP A 118 15.31 -21.36 1.81
N ARG A 119 14.55 -21.65 0.75
CA ARG A 119 14.98 -22.49 -0.37
C ARG A 119 15.18 -21.72 -1.66
N ASP A 120 14.73 -20.47 -1.70
CA ASP A 120 14.81 -19.65 -2.91
C ASP A 120 16.15 -18.94 -3.00
N ASN A 121 16.67 -18.47 -1.85
CA ASN A 121 17.92 -17.71 -1.80
C ASN A 121 19.13 -18.61 -1.50
N MET A 122 19.08 -19.89 -1.90
CA MET A 122 20.12 -20.86 -1.56
C MET A 122 21.47 -20.57 -2.24
N GLU A 123 21.45 -19.96 -3.41
CA GLU A 123 22.66 -19.61 -4.15
C GLU A 123 23.41 -18.48 -3.43
N GLU A 124 22.71 -17.43 -3.03
CA GLU A 124 23.23 -16.31 -2.27
C GLU A 124 23.73 -16.76 -0.89
N ILE A 125 22.95 -17.60 -0.19
CA ILE A 125 23.37 -18.15 1.12
C ILE A 125 24.62 -19.02 0.98
N LYS A 126 24.75 -19.77 -0.14
CA LYS A 126 25.95 -20.57 -0.43
C LYS A 126 27.15 -19.68 -0.73
N GLN A 127 26.97 -18.60 -1.49
CA GLN A 127 28.01 -17.64 -1.79
C GLN A 127 28.54 -16.98 -0.50
N GLU A 128 27.67 -16.50 0.37
CA GLU A 128 28.05 -15.90 1.65
C GLU A 128 28.75 -16.89 2.59
N ALA A 129 28.28 -18.14 2.63
CA ALA A 129 28.94 -19.18 3.40
C ALA A 129 30.36 -19.48 2.88
N ALA A 130 30.55 -19.47 1.56
CA ALA A 130 31.86 -19.63 0.95
C ALA A 130 32.78 -18.43 1.26
N ILE A 131 32.28 -17.20 1.17
CA ILE A 131 33.01 -15.98 1.54
C ILE A 131 33.45 -16.06 3.01
N LYS A 132 32.56 -16.51 3.90
CA LYS A 132 32.83 -16.68 5.34
C LYS A 132 33.60 -17.97 5.67
N SER A 133 34.01 -18.76 4.67
CA SER A 133 34.67 -20.07 4.86
C SER A 133 33.95 -20.99 5.85
N THR A 134 32.62 -20.94 5.88
CA THR A 134 31.77 -21.71 6.79
C THR A 134 31.11 -22.86 6.06
N ALA A 135 31.30 -24.10 6.55
CA ALA A 135 30.60 -25.26 6.01
C ALA A 135 29.10 -25.18 6.31
N GLN A 136 28.26 -25.20 5.27
CA GLN A 136 26.81 -25.15 5.42
C GLN A 136 26.27 -26.47 5.99
N ARG A 137 25.48 -26.37 7.06
CA ARG A 137 24.71 -27.49 7.63
C ARG A 137 23.23 -27.29 7.32
N LEU A 138 22.85 -27.58 6.07
CA LEU A 138 21.47 -27.39 5.61
C LEU A 138 20.52 -28.28 6.40
N ARG A 139 19.52 -27.67 7.04
CA ARG A 139 18.47 -28.40 7.77
C ARG A 139 17.47 -28.99 6.77
N GLY A 140 17.02 -30.22 7.00
CA GLY A 140 15.88 -30.82 6.27
C GLY A 140 14.56 -30.27 6.78
N ALA A 141 13.54 -30.20 5.91
CA ALA A 141 12.16 -29.95 6.33
C ALA A 141 11.42 -31.28 6.47
N ASP A 142 10.57 -31.40 7.48
CA ASP A 142 9.69 -32.57 7.64
C ASP A 142 8.40 -32.42 6.80
N TYR A 143 8.04 -31.16 6.51
CA TYR A 143 6.88 -30.82 5.72
C TYR A 143 7.19 -29.75 4.68
N VAL A 144 6.52 -29.84 3.53
CA VAL A 144 6.48 -28.79 2.53
C VAL A 144 5.10 -28.15 2.54
N VAL A 145 5.05 -26.84 2.70
CA VAL A 145 3.82 -26.07 2.55
C VAL A 145 3.73 -25.60 1.11
N THR A 146 2.74 -26.09 0.38
CA THR A 146 2.38 -25.61 -0.95
C THR A 146 1.12 -24.77 -0.87
N GLY A 147 0.90 -23.91 -1.85
CA GLY A 147 -0.30 -23.11 -1.88
C GLY A 147 -0.69 -22.65 -3.27
N ASP A 148 -1.93 -22.25 -3.39
CA ASP A 148 -2.51 -21.74 -4.62
C ASP A 148 -3.39 -20.53 -4.31
N VAL A 149 -3.30 -19.49 -5.13
CA VAL A 149 -4.35 -18.45 -5.17
C VAL A 149 -5.50 -19.02 -5.99
N THR A 150 -6.61 -19.37 -5.32
CA THR A 150 -7.75 -20.06 -5.94
C THR A 150 -8.77 -19.09 -6.52
N GLU A 151 -8.93 -17.93 -5.89
CA GLU A 151 -9.77 -16.84 -6.40
C GLU A 151 -9.05 -15.52 -6.18
N PHE A 152 -9.11 -14.64 -7.19
CA PHE A 152 -8.51 -13.32 -7.10
C PHE A 152 -9.19 -12.36 -8.05
N GLY A 153 -9.67 -11.21 -7.56
CA GLY A 153 -10.29 -10.26 -8.46
C GLY A 153 -10.94 -9.09 -7.78
N ARG A 154 -11.66 -8.31 -8.60
CA ARG A 154 -12.48 -7.17 -8.15
C ARG A 154 -13.84 -7.27 -8.82
N LYS A 155 -14.91 -7.09 -8.05
CA LYS A 155 -16.28 -6.88 -8.55
C LYS A 155 -16.65 -5.42 -8.34
N GLU A 156 -17.23 -4.79 -9.34
CA GLU A 156 -17.76 -3.44 -9.22
C GLU A 156 -19.26 -3.51 -8.96
N VAL A 157 -19.70 -2.89 -7.87
CA VAL A 157 -21.12 -2.77 -7.51
C VAL A 157 -21.50 -1.30 -7.69
N GLY A 158 -22.31 -1.03 -8.72
CA GLY A 158 -22.88 0.30 -8.95
C GLY A 158 -24.16 0.47 -8.15
N ASP A 159 -24.23 1.50 -7.30
CA ASP A 159 -25.48 1.92 -6.69
C ASP A 159 -26.13 3.00 -7.57
N GLN A 160 -27.17 2.60 -8.30
CA GLN A 160 -27.96 3.47 -9.17
C GLN A 160 -29.18 4.00 -8.38
N GLN A 161 -28.95 4.64 -7.24
CA GLN A 161 -30.05 5.35 -6.57
C GLN A 161 -30.48 6.57 -7.41
N LEU A 162 -31.75 6.56 -7.83
CA LEU A 162 -32.51 7.68 -8.38
C LEU A 162 -31.94 8.29 -9.68
N PHE A 163 -31.91 7.49 -10.77
CA PHE A 163 -31.75 7.96 -12.16
C PHE A 163 -30.50 8.85 -12.44
N GLY A 164 -29.45 8.79 -11.62
CA GLY A 164 -28.24 9.58 -11.82
C GLY A 164 -28.40 11.08 -11.58
N LEU A 165 -29.50 11.52 -10.96
CA LEU A 165 -29.77 12.94 -10.67
C LEU A 165 -29.13 13.41 -9.34
N LEU A 166 -28.86 12.49 -8.39
CA LEU A 166 -28.34 12.81 -7.04
C LEU A 166 -26.94 12.23 -6.74
N GLY A 167 -26.31 11.59 -7.73
CA GLY A 167 -24.95 11.06 -7.63
C GLY A 167 -24.82 9.64 -8.15
N ARG A 168 -23.59 9.23 -8.46
CA ARG A 168 -23.25 7.84 -8.78
C ARG A 168 -22.44 7.28 -7.63
N GLY A 169 -22.96 6.26 -6.95
CA GLY A 169 -22.19 5.46 -6.01
C GLY A 169 -21.50 4.34 -6.77
N LYS A 170 -20.17 4.27 -6.75
CA LYS A 170 -19.42 3.13 -7.27
C LYS A 170 -18.66 2.49 -6.13
N SER A 171 -19.06 1.27 -5.77
CA SER A 171 -18.30 0.43 -4.86
C SER A 171 -17.43 -0.54 -5.68
N GLN A 172 -16.18 -0.70 -5.27
CA GLN A 172 -15.30 -1.73 -5.82
C GLN A 172 -14.91 -2.68 -4.69
N ILE A 173 -15.24 -3.94 -4.86
CA ILE A 173 -14.97 -4.98 -3.87
C ILE A 173 -13.89 -5.89 -4.43
N ALA A 174 -12.71 -5.85 -3.81
CA ALA A 174 -11.61 -6.76 -4.13
C ALA A 174 -11.62 -7.97 -3.21
N TYR A 175 -11.40 -9.15 -3.77
CA TYR A 175 -11.44 -10.40 -3.02
C TYR A 175 -10.29 -11.32 -3.44
N ALA A 176 -9.83 -12.13 -2.48
CA ALA A 176 -8.86 -13.18 -2.70
C ALA A 176 -9.20 -14.40 -1.86
N LYS A 177 -8.95 -15.58 -2.40
CA LYS A 177 -8.94 -16.84 -1.66
C LYS A 177 -7.63 -17.58 -1.92
N VAL A 178 -7.09 -18.13 -0.85
CA VAL A 178 -5.84 -18.87 -0.82
C VAL A 178 -6.10 -20.24 -0.22
N ALA A 179 -5.57 -21.28 -0.86
CA ALA A 179 -5.50 -22.61 -0.29
C ALA A 179 -4.04 -22.94 0.06
N LEU A 180 -3.82 -23.54 1.23
CA LEU A 180 -2.53 -24.08 1.66
C LEU A 180 -2.67 -25.58 1.89
N ASN A 181 -1.68 -26.33 1.46
CA ASN A 181 -1.55 -27.77 1.67
C ASN A 181 -0.23 -28.07 2.36
N ILE A 182 -0.29 -28.94 3.36
CA ILE A 182 0.86 -29.39 4.13
C ILE A 182 1.17 -30.81 3.68
N VAL A 183 2.33 -30.98 3.05
CA VAL A 183 2.75 -32.24 2.44
C VAL A 183 3.85 -32.87 3.27
N ASN A 184 3.67 -34.13 3.67
CA ASN A 184 4.73 -34.91 4.30
C ASN A 184 5.79 -35.29 3.25
N ILE A 185 7.06 -34.99 3.50
CA ILE A 185 8.13 -35.24 2.52
C ILE A 185 8.43 -36.72 2.29
N SER A 186 8.14 -37.58 3.27
CA SER A 186 8.44 -39.02 3.21
C SER A 186 7.35 -39.81 2.49
N THR A 187 6.08 -39.44 2.67
CA THR A 187 4.93 -40.16 2.11
C THR A 187 4.31 -39.46 0.90
N SER A 188 4.65 -38.18 0.66
CA SER A 188 3.99 -37.31 -0.33
C SER A 188 2.49 -37.11 -0.06
N GLU A 189 1.99 -37.46 1.12
CA GLU A 189 0.59 -37.25 1.50
C GLU A 189 0.36 -35.81 1.92
N VAL A 190 -0.79 -35.26 1.50
CA VAL A 190 -1.31 -34.02 2.07
C VAL A 190 -1.90 -34.35 3.44
N VAL A 191 -1.17 -34.04 4.50
CA VAL A 191 -1.56 -34.36 5.88
C VAL A 191 -2.53 -33.35 6.48
N TYR A 192 -2.58 -32.15 5.92
CA TYR A 192 -3.51 -31.10 6.32
C TYR A 192 -3.67 -30.07 5.21
N SER A 193 -4.88 -29.50 5.11
CA SER A 193 -5.18 -28.41 4.18
C SER A 193 -6.00 -27.34 4.89
N THR A 194 -5.77 -26.10 4.52
CA THR A 194 -6.51 -24.95 5.03
C THR A 194 -6.76 -23.95 3.92
N GLN A 195 -7.77 -23.10 4.11
CA GLN A 195 -8.07 -22.00 3.21
C GLN A 195 -8.18 -20.70 3.99
N GLY A 196 -7.93 -19.60 3.32
CA GLY A 196 -8.16 -18.26 3.82
C GLY A 196 -8.78 -17.40 2.75
N ALA A 197 -9.65 -16.48 3.16
CA ALA A 197 -10.33 -15.56 2.28
C ALA A 197 -10.22 -14.14 2.83
N GLY A 198 -10.12 -13.18 1.93
CA GLY A 198 -10.09 -11.76 2.26
C GLY A 198 -10.98 -11.00 1.28
N GLU A 199 -11.66 -9.97 1.78
CA GLU A 199 -12.41 -9.01 0.97
C GLU A 199 -12.10 -7.60 1.47
N PHE A 200 -11.87 -6.66 0.54
CA PHE A 200 -11.77 -5.23 0.82
C PHE A 200 -12.72 -4.47 -0.09
N GLU A 201 -13.58 -3.67 0.53
CA GLU A 201 -14.50 -2.77 -0.17
C GLU A 201 -13.95 -1.35 -0.20
N LEU A 202 -13.96 -0.73 -1.37
CA LEU A 202 -13.72 0.69 -1.57
C LEU A 202 -14.99 1.35 -2.11
N SER A 203 -15.73 2.04 -1.24
CA SER A 203 -16.90 2.81 -1.65
C SER A 203 -16.50 4.23 -2.02
N ASN A 204 -16.83 4.67 -3.24
CA ASN A 204 -16.72 6.07 -3.65
C ASN A 204 -18.09 6.63 -4.01
N ARG A 205 -18.39 7.84 -3.54
CA ARG A 205 -19.63 8.56 -3.88
C ARG A 205 -19.28 9.79 -4.69
N GLU A 206 -19.70 9.81 -5.95
CA GLU A 206 -19.58 10.99 -6.81
C GLU A 206 -20.80 11.89 -6.61
N VAL A 207 -20.59 13.13 -6.20
CA VAL A 207 -21.63 14.16 -6.06
C VAL A 207 -21.76 14.91 -7.38
N VAL A 208 -22.99 15.06 -7.88
CA VAL A 208 -23.27 15.77 -9.13
C VAL A 208 -22.70 17.19 -9.09
N GLY A 209 -21.78 17.51 -10.01
CA GLY A 209 -21.12 18.82 -10.12
C GLY A 209 -19.65 18.86 -9.70
N PHE A 210 -19.14 17.83 -9.02
CA PHE A 210 -17.71 17.65 -8.73
C PHE A 210 -17.26 16.32 -9.33
N GLY A 211 -16.67 16.35 -10.53
CA GLY A 211 -16.15 15.17 -11.21
C GLY A 211 -15.05 14.51 -10.36
N GLY A 212 -15.42 13.44 -9.67
CA GLY A 212 -14.54 12.70 -8.79
C GLY A 212 -14.14 11.40 -9.46
N THR A 213 -13.06 11.43 -10.25
CA THR A 213 -12.50 10.19 -10.79
C THR A 213 -11.94 9.35 -9.64
N ALA A 214 -12.62 8.25 -9.33
CA ALA A 214 -12.12 7.25 -8.41
C ALA A 214 -10.76 6.75 -8.93
N SER A 215 -9.69 7.23 -8.30
CA SER A 215 -8.33 6.85 -8.68
C SER A 215 -8.11 5.39 -8.31
N TYR A 216 -7.61 4.62 -9.27
CA TYR A 216 -7.29 3.20 -9.12
C TYR A 216 -6.21 3.01 -8.04
N ASP A 217 -6.56 2.42 -6.88
CA ASP A 217 -5.57 1.94 -5.92
C ASP A 217 -5.08 0.55 -6.35
N SER A 218 -3.88 0.50 -6.94
CA SER A 218 -3.20 -0.72 -7.37
C SER A 218 -2.73 -1.61 -6.20
N THR A 219 -2.68 -1.06 -4.98
CA THR A 219 -2.23 -1.79 -3.78
C THR A 219 -3.32 -2.69 -3.18
N LEU A 220 -4.58 -2.48 -3.58
CA LEU A 220 -5.73 -3.21 -3.03
C LEU A 220 -5.60 -4.72 -3.21
N ASN A 221 -5.10 -5.13 -4.38
CA ASN A 221 -4.80 -6.50 -4.74
C ASN A 221 -3.81 -7.16 -3.75
N GLY A 222 -2.74 -6.45 -3.39
CA GLY A 222 -1.76 -6.92 -2.41
C GLY A 222 -2.35 -6.99 -1.00
N LYS A 223 -3.19 -6.02 -0.60
CA LYS A 223 -3.84 -5.99 0.71
C LYS A 223 -4.79 -7.17 0.92
N VAL A 224 -5.56 -7.52 -0.11
CA VAL A 224 -6.52 -8.62 -0.02
C VAL A 224 -5.81 -9.97 -0.03
N LEU A 225 -4.74 -10.12 -0.82
CA LEU A 225 -3.89 -11.31 -0.80
C LEU A 225 -3.23 -11.51 0.57
N ASP A 226 -2.66 -10.45 1.15
CA ASP A 226 -2.10 -10.48 2.52
C ASP A 226 -3.14 -10.92 3.53
N LEU A 227 -4.35 -10.34 3.48
CA LEU A 227 -5.45 -10.70 4.37
C LEU A 227 -5.84 -12.18 4.23
N ALA A 228 -6.04 -12.66 3.01
CA ALA A 228 -6.41 -14.06 2.74
C ALA A 228 -5.30 -15.02 3.19
N MET A 229 -4.03 -14.68 2.95
CA MET A 229 -2.89 -15.48 3.37
C MET A 229 -2.77 -15.53 4.90
N ARG A 230 -2.91 -14.38 5.57
CA ARG A 230 -2.91 -14.29 7.03
C ARG A 230 -4.02 -15.18 7.61
N GLU A 231 -5.21 -15.13 7.04
CA GLU A 231 -6.33 -15.97 7.51
C GLU A 231 -6.03 -17.47 7.32
N ALA A 232 -5.47 -17.86 6.17
CA ALA A 232 -5.06 -19.25 5.93
C ALA A 232 -4.02 -19.73 6.96
N VAL A 233 -3.03 -18.88 7.29
CA VAL A 233 -2.01 -19.17 8.31
C VAL A 233 -2.61 -19.21 9.72
N ASN A 234 -3.52 -18.30 10.06
CA ASN A 234 -4.23 -18.33 11.34
C ASN A 234 -5.03 -19.64 11.48
N ASN A 235 -5.75 -20.06 10.44
CA ASN A 235 -6.46 -21.34 10.40
C ASN A 235 -5.50 -22.53 10.60
N MET A 236 -4.35 -22.51 9.93
CA MET A 236 -3.30 -23.53 10.09
C MET A 236 -2.79 -23.61 11.53
N VAL A 237 -2.52 -22.46 12.15
CA VAL A 237 -2.06 -22.38 13.53
C VAL A 237 -3.14 -22.85 14.50
N ARG A 238 -4.41 -22.47 14.29
CA ARG A 238 -5.52 -22.95 15.11
C ARG A 238 -5.65 -24.48 15.03
N ALA A 239 -5.42 -25.08 13.87
CA ALA A 239 -5.43 -26.53 13.72
C ALA A 239 -4.25 -27.22 14.42
N LEU A 240 -3.07 -26.60 14.40
CA LEU A 240 -1.90 -27.07 15.15
C LEU A 240 -2.16 -27.00 16.66
N ASP A 241 -2.59 -25.84 17.15
CA ASP A 241 -2.76 -25.57 18.58
C ASP A 241 -3.92 -26.40 19.18
N SER A 242 -4.97 -26.69 18.39
CA SER A 242 -6.07 -27.59 18.79
C SER A 242 -5.75 -29.07 18.66
N GLY A 243 -4.63 -29.43 18.03
CA GLY A 243 -4.26 -30.81 17.73
C GLY A 243 -5.08 -31.46 16.61
N ALA A 244 -5.85 -30.70 15.83
CA ALA A 244 -6.47 -31.18 14.60
C ALA A 244 -5.42 -31.56 13.54
N TRP A 245 -4.28 -30.87 13.56
CA TRP A 245 -3.06 -31.28 12.86
C TRP A 245 -1.95 -31.51 13.88
N LYS A 246 -1.36 -32.71 13.88
CA LYS A 246 -0.26 -33.10 14.78
C LYS A 246 0.97 -33.47 13.97
N PRO A 247 1.86 -32.51 13.68
CA PRO A 247 3.10 -32.83 12.99
C PRO A 247 3.98 -33.70 13.89
N THR A 248 4.54 -34.74 13.31
CA THR A 248 5.54 -35.60 13.94
C THR A 248 6.88 -34.91 13.81
N ALA A 249 7.51 -34.59 14.94
CA ALA A 249 8.91 -34.17 14.94
C ALA A 249 9.77 -35.41 14.77
N ASN A 250 10.50 -35.51 13.66
CA ASN A 250 11.53 -36.53 13.45
C ASN A 250 12.90 -36.04 13.94
#